data_AF-A0A7R6WTZ9-F1
#
_entry.id   AF-A0A7R6WTZ9-F1
#
_cell.length_a   1.000
_cell.length_b   1.000
_cell.length_c   1.000
_cell.angle_alpha   90.00
_cell.angle_beta   90.00
_cell.angle_gamma   90.00
#
_symmetry.space_group_name_H-M   'P 1'
#
loop_
_entity.id
_entity.type
_entity.pdbx_description
1 polymer ?
#
loop_
_entity_poly.entity_id
_entity_poly.type
_entity_poly.pdbx_seq_one_letter_code
_entity_poly.pdbx_strand_id
1 'polypeptide(L)'
;MARTLVECLKLFNRKERYWLIRNALGERGKDLPLSNSFRKELGDVIKVAIPKNAWWAIDYHIDWLFGALVLDRARSVDNEPTILENPIVSASDEPIRRFIRGTQEDFDFVVAFSRTIILIEAKGVTSWGNDQIVSKHQRLCEWRDFSHRVHVDGIQSTDPIRIFVVLMSPGQPKKLKPLDWPSFVNGDGKAPFYLTLDLSDAPEVFRVPVRCDDNRESAHDGDRWRINDFKRPRPN
;
A
#
# COMPACT_ATOMS: atom_id res chain seq x y z
N MET A 1 16.28 -1.81 23.77
CA MET A 1 15.48 -2.93 23.22
C MET A 1 15.43 -2.78 21.71
N ALA A 2 15.44 -3.88 20.97
CA ALA A 2 15.30 -3.82 19.52
C ALA A 2 13.90 -3.34 19.12
N ARG A 3 13.81 -2.49 18.09
CA ARG A 3 12.51 -2.07 17.54
C ARG A 3 11.76 -3.25 16.95
N THR A 4 10.44 -3.19 17.04
CA THR A 4 9.49 -4.04 16.31
C THR A 4 9.29 -3.51 14.89
N LEU A 5 8.76 -4.36 14.01
CA LEU A 5 8.37 -3.98 12.65
C LEU A 5 7.43 -2.79 12.61
N VAL A 6 6.42 -2.80 13.49
CA VAL A 6 5.39 -1.77 13.56
C VAL A 6 6.02 -0.44 13.98
N GLU A 7 6.97 -0.45 14.92
CA GLU A 7 7.72 0.76 15.29
C GLU A 7 8.57 1.27 14.13
N CYS A 8 9.20 0.39 13.35
CA CYS A 8 9.94 0.78 12.15
C CYS A 8 9.00 1.43 11.12
N LEU A 9 7.84 0.84 10.82
CA LEU A 9 6.85 1.40 9.90
C LEU A 9 6.33 2.77 10.37
N LYS A 10 6.09 2.93 11.68
CA LYS A 10 5.65 4.20 12.26
C LYS A 10 6.64 5.34 12.02
N LEU A 11 7.95 5.07 12.13
CA LEU A 11 9.00 6.08 11.94
C LEU A 11 9.04 6.66 10.52
N PHE A 12 8.68 5.86 9.51
CA PHE A 12 8.65 6.31 8.13
C PHE A 12 7.29 6.93 7.73
N ASN A 13 6.25 6.84 8.56
CA ASN A 13 4.95 7.43 8.26
C ASN A 13 4.92 8.95 8.44
N ARG A 14 5.40 9.67 7.42
CA ARG A 14 5.39 11.14 7.40
C ARG A 14 4.23 11.76 6.61
N LYS A 15 3.23 10.98 6.16
CA LYS A 15 2.16 11.52 5.31
C LYS A 15 1.27 12.49 6.10
N GLU A 16 1.13 13.72 5.62
CA GLU A 16 0.39 14.77 6.33
C GLU A 16 -1.09 14.39 6.53
N ARG A 17 -1.70 13.70 5.55
CA ARG A 17 -3.11 13.28 5.62
C ARG A 17 -3.40 12.36 6.81
N TYR A 18 -2.47 11.46 7.14
CA TYR A 18 -2.59 10.60 8.33
C TYR A 18 -2.67 11.43 9.62
N TRP A 19 -1.74 12.37 9.77
CA TRP A 19 -1.65 13.24 10.95
C TRP A 19 -2.83 14.21 11.03
N LEU A 20 -3.31 14.72 9.89
CA LEU A 20 -4.50 15.57 9.80
C LEU A 20 -5.75 14.85 10.34
N ILE A 21 -5.99 13.61 9.91
CA ILE A 21 -7.15 12.82 10.37
C ILE A 21 -7.09 12.61 11.89
N ARG A 22 -5.92 12.26 12.43
CA ARG A 22 -5.75 12.09 13.89
C ARG A 22 -6.03 13.37 14.67
N ASN A 23 -5.55 14.50 14.17
CA ASN A 23 -5.81 15.80 14.79
C ASN A 23 -7.29 16.18 14.71
N ALA A 24 -7.94 15.95 13.56
CA ALA A 24 -9.34 16.26 13.35
C ALA A 24 -10.29 15.41 14.23
N LEU A 25 -9.93 14.14 14.47
CA LEU A 25 -10.72 13.23 15.30
C LEU A 25 -10.39 13.32 16.80
N GLY A 26 -9.48 14.22 17.20
CA GLY A 26 -9.20 14.54 18.62
C GLY A 26 -8.36 13.50 19.37
N GLU A 27 -7.74 12.54 18.67
CA GLU A 27 -7.06 11.39 19.28
C GLU A 27 -5.58 11.69 19.48
N ARG A 28 -5.27 12.34 20.60
CA ARG A 28 -3.89 12.66 21.01
C ARG A 28 -3.31 11.52 21.84
N GLY A 29 -2.10 11.07 21.47
CA GLY A 29 -1.34 10.08 22.24
C GLY A 29 -1.86 8.63 22.18
N LYS A 30 -2.96 8.36 21.45
CA LYS A 30 -3.49 7.00 21.22
C LYS A 30 -3.71 6.76 19.74
N ASP A 31 -3.38 5.56 19.28
CA ASP A 31 -3.67 5.14 17.91
C ASP A 31 -5.19 4.97 17.73
N LEU A 32 -5.73 5.56 16.65
CA LEU A 32 -7.11 5.38 16.25
C LEU A 32 -7.36 3.88 15.97
N PRO A 33 -8.29 3.21 16.67
CA PRO A 33 -8.49 1.78 16.47
C PRO A 33 -9.22 1.50 15.15
N LEU A 34 -8.85 0.41 14.48
CA LEU A 34 -9.68 -0.17 13.41
C LEU A 34 -10.97 -0.73 14.02
N SER A 35 -12.10 -0.56 13.33
CA SER A 35 -13.38 -1.09 13.79
C SER A 35 -13.35 -2.63 13.92
N ASN A 36 -14.15 -3.17 14.84
CA ASN A 36 -14.21 -4.62 15.06
C ASN A 36 -14.70 -5.38 13.82
N SER A 37 -15.67 -4.83 13.09
CA SER A 37 -16.22 -5.41 11.86
C SER A 37 -15.16 -5.45 10.76
N PHE A 38 -14.50 -4.32 10.50
CA PHE A 38 -13.45 -4.25 9.47
C PHE A 38 -12.30 -5.22 9.74
N ARG A 39 -11.81 -5.29 10.99
CA ARG A 39 -10.78 -6.26 11.37
C ARG A 39 -11.21 -7.72 11.16
N LYS A 40 -12.48 -8.03 11.45
CA LYS A 40 -13.03 -9.37 11.26
C LYS A 40 -13.11 -9.71 9.77
N GLU A 41 -13.73 -8.85 8.97
CA GLU A 41 -13.89 -9.07 7.52
C GLU A 41 -12.55 -9.18 6.80
N LEU A 42 -11.64 -8.24 7.04
CA LEU A 42 -10.30 -8.28 6.47
C LEU A 42 -9.54 -9.54 6.92
N GLY A 43 -9.65 -9.90 8.21
CA GLY A 43 -9.02 -11.10 8.75
C GLY A 43 -9.59 -12.40 8.17
N ASP A 44 -10.90 -12.46 7.92
CA ASP A 44 -11.58 -13.60 7.30
C ASP A 44 -11.17 -13.76 5.83
N VAL A 45 -10.90 -12.67 5.11
CA VAL A 45 -10.41 -12.69 3.72
C VAL A 45 -8.99 -13.25 3.66
N ILE A 46 -8.07 -12.73 4.47
CA ILE A 46 -6.66 -13.14 4.44
C ILE A 46 -6.36 -14.37 5.31
N LYS A 47 -7.36 -14.89 6.02
CA LYS A 47 -7.25 -16.02 6.98
C LYS A 47 -6.27 -15.76 8.13
N VAL A 48 -6.23 -14.52 8.64
CA VAL A 48 -5.38 -14.11 9.77
C VAL A 48 -6.18 -13.23 10.73
N ALA A 49 -6.18 -13.56 12.01
CA ALA A 49 -6.82 -12.72 13.03
C ALA A 49 -6.05 -11.40 13.21
N ILE A 50 -6.74 -10.27 13.05
CA ILE A 50 -6.17 -8.93 13.19
C ILE A 50 -6.40 -8.41 14.62
N PRO A 51 -5.35 -8.14 15.40
CA PRO A 51 -5.49 -7.74 16.79
C PRO A 51 -6.07 -6.32 16.93
N LYS A 52 -6.65 -6.01 18.09
CA LYS A 52 -7.26 -4.70 18.38
C LYS A 52 -6.27 -3.53 18.32
N ASN A 53 -4.99 -3.81 18.61
CA ASN A 53 -3.90 -2.84 18.60
C ASN A 53 -3.11 -2.83 17.28
N ALA A 54 -3.65 -3.41 16.20
CA ALA A 54 -3.04 -3.28 14.89
C ALA A 54 -2.91 -1.80 14.50
N TRP A 55 -1.73 -1.44 14.00
CA TRP A 55 -1.46 -0.09 13.51
C TRP A 55 -1.90 0.05 12.06
N TRP A 56 -2.24 1.26 11.64
CA TRP A 56 -2.55 1.57 10.26
C TRP A 56 -2.02 2.93 9.81
N ALA A 57 -1.88 3.09 8.50
CA ALA A 57 -1.56 4.35 7.83
C ALA A 57 -2.31 4.45 6.49
N ILE A 58 -2.48 5.67 5.99
CA ILE A 58 -3.01 5.96 4.66
C ILE A 58 -1.88 6.47 3.74
N ASP A 59 -2.03 6.24 2.44
CA ASP A 59 -1.09 6.68 1.40
C ASP A 59 0.37 6.29 1.70
N TYR A 60 0.59 5.10 2.23
CA TYR A 60 1.90 4.71 2.73
C TYR A 60 2.83 4.38 1.56
N HIS A 61 3.92 5.14 1.42
CA HIS A 61 4.82 5.05 0.28
C HIS A 61 5.62 3.73 0.25
N ILE A 62 5.81 3.13 -0.92
CA ILE A 62 6.51 1.84 -1.02
C ILE A 62 8.01 1.93 -0.66
N ASP A 63 8.68 3.05 -0.96
CA ASP A 63 10.06 3.26 -0.48
C ASP A 63 10.11 3.38 1.05
N TRP A 64 9.05 3.88 1.69
CA TRP A 64 8.96 3.93 3.16
C TRP A 64 8.76 2.53 3.74
N LEU A 65 8.00 1.67 3.03
CA LEU A 65 7.92 0.26 3.36
C LEU A 65 9.31 -0.38 3.30
N PHE A 66 10.04 -0.19 2.20
CA PHE A 66 11.39 -0.77 2.06
C PHE A 66 12.37 -0.23 3.09
N GLY A 67 12.35 1.07 3.37
CA GLY A 67 13.14 1.69 4.44
C GLY A 67 12.83 1.09 5.81
N ALA A 68 11.54 0.91 6.14
CA ALA A 68 11.13 0.30 7.40
C ALA A 68 11.57 -1.17 7.52
N LEU A 69 11.49 -1.95 6.42
CA LEU A 69 11.94 -3.33 6.39
C LEU A 69 13.47 -3.45 6.48
N VAL A 70 14.22 -2.47 5.93
CA VAL A 70 15.67 -2.36 6.12
C VAL A 70 16.00 -2.05 7.59
N LEU A 71 15.31 -1.08 8.19
CA LEU A 71 15.49 -0.70 9.59
C LEU A 71 15.15 -1.85 10.55
N ASP A 72 14.10 -2.62 10.26
CA ASP A 72 13.71 -3.82 10.99
C ASP A 72 14.82 -4.89 10.99
N ARG A 73 15.61 -4.98 9.90
CA ARG A 73 16.77 -5.90 9.82
C ARG A 73 17.96 -5.45 10.68
N ALA A 74 18.16 -4.14 10.90
CA ALA A 74 19.29 -3.61 11.66
C ALA A 74 19.16 -3.86 13.19
N ARG A 75 17.91 -3.94 13.71
CA ARG A 75 17.50 -4.23 15.11
C ARG A 75 18.11 -3.38 16.25
N SER A 76 19.25 -2.72 16.09
CA SER A 76 19.86 -1.88 17.14
C SER A 76 19.53 -0.41 16.94
N VAL A 77 19.06 0.25 18.00
CA VAL A 77 18.86 1.70 18.06
C VAL A 77 20.20 2.45 18.06
N ASP A 78 21.22 1.85 18.67
CA ASP A 78 22.53 2.49 18.87
C ASP A 78 23.45 2.35 17.64
N ASN A 79 23.12 1.46 16.69
CA ASN A 79 23.89 1.21 15.47
C ASN A 79 23.03 1.38 14.21
N GLU A 80 22.11 2.35 14.21
CA GLU A 80 21.36 2.66 13.01
C GLU A 80 22.30 3.15 11.89
N PRO A 81 22.25 2.54 10.70
CA PRO A 81 23.08 2.98 9.59
C PRO A 81 22.65 4.39 9.15
N THR A 82 23.60 5.31 9.16
CA THR A 82 23.37 6.71 8.76
C THR A 82 23.38 6.89 7.25
N ILE A 83 24.09 6.02 6.53
CA ILE A 83 24.19 6.01 5.06
C ILE A 83 24.10 4.56 4.59
N LEU A 84 23.26 4.32 3.59
CA LEU A 84 23.07 3.02 2.98
C LEU A 84 23.27 3.13 1.47
N GLU A 85 23.97 2.16 0.90
CA GLU A 85 24.04 2.03 -0.55
C GLU A 85 22.66 1.68 -1.12
N ASN A 86 22.30 2.31 -2.25
CA ASN A 86 21.06 2.08 -2.95
C ASN A 86 21.31 1.17 -4.18
N PRO A 87 20.96 -0.12 -4.13
CA PRO A 87 21.29 -1.07 -5.20
C PRO A 87 20.70 -0.67 -6.55
N ILE A 88 21.41 -1.02 -7.63
CA ILE A 88 20.86 -1.00 -8.99
C ILE A 88 19.97 -2.23 -9.16
N VAL A 89 18.76 -2.02 -9.66
CA VAL A 89 17.73 -3.06 -9.88
C VAL A 89 17.35 -3.24 -11.36
N SER A 90 17.87 -2.40 -12.24
CA SER A 90 17.74 -2.58 -13.69
C SER A 90 18.73 -3.63 -14.21
N ALA A 91 18.39 -4.26 -15.34
CA ALA A 91 19.33 -5.06 -16.11
C ALA A 91 20.47 -4.18 -16.69
N SER A 92 21.56 -4.81 -17.15
CA SER A 92 22.75 -4.11 -17.64
C SER A 92 22.52 -3.28 -18.91
N ASP A 93 21.52 -3.65 -19.71
CA ASP A 93 21.14 -3.03 -20.98
C ASP A 93 19.97 -2.04 -20.86
N GLU A 94 19.44 -1.84 -19.66
CA GLU A 94 18.33 -0.92 -19.39
C GLU A 94 18.80 0.38 -18.71
N PRO A 95 18.02 1.47 -18.82
CA PRO A 95 18.28 2.67 -18.03
C PRO A 95 18.41 2.35 -16.54
N ILE A 96 19.42 2.92 -15.89
CA ILE A 96 19.74 2.64 -14.48
C ILE A 96 18.51 2.94 -13.61
N ARG A 97 17.98 1.89 -12.96
CA ARG A 97 16.95 2.02 -11.92
C ARG A 97 17.53 1.63 -10.57
N ARG A 98 17.14 2.38 -9.54
CA ARG A 98 17.56 2.15 -8.15
C ARG A 98 16.43 1.54 -7.32
N PHE A 99 16.81 0.90 -6.22
CA PHE A 99 15.90 0.22 -5.32
C PHE A 99 14.96 1.19 -4.58
N ILE A 100 15.54 2.26 -4.00
CA ILE A 100 14.80 3.43 -3.50
C ILE A 100 14.77 4.46 -4.62
N ARG A 101 13.58 4.92 -5.00
CA ARG A 101 13.36 5.71 -6.23
C ARG A 101 12.98 7.16 -5.95
N GLY A 102 12.44 7.45 -4.78
CA GLY A 102 11.90 8.78 -4.47
C GLY A 102 10.70 9.17 -5.33
N THR A 103 10.02 8.20 -5.95
CA THR A 103 8.81 8.41 -6.76
C THR A 103 7.59 8.68 -5.86
N GLN A 104 6.40 8.81 -6.44
CA GLN A 104 5.14 8.81 -5.70
C GLN A 104 4.40 7.51 -6.01
N GLU A 105 4.75 6.45 -5.29
CA GLU A 105 4.10 5.14 -5.39
C GLU A 105 3.61 4.73 -4.00
N ASP A 106 2.38 5.11 -3.68
CA ASP A 106 1.74 4.91 -2.37
C ASP A 106 0.76 3.74 -2.39
N PHE A 107 0.62 3.05 -1.26
CA PHE A 107 -0.55 2.21 -0.98
C PHE A 107 -1.65 3.01 -0.29
N ASP A 108 -2.90 2.91 -0.75
CA ASP A 108 -4.00 3.71 -0.21
C ASP A 108 -4.19 3.51 1.30
N PHE A 109 -4.03 2.27 1.78
CA PHE A 109 -4.12 1.93 3.19
C PHE A 109 -3.16 0.79 3.57
N VAL A 110 -2.59 0.86 4.76
CA VAL A 110 -1.74 -0.19 5.33
C VAL A 110 -2.23 -0.55 6.72
N VAL A 111 -2.24 -1.84 7.04
CA VAL A 111 -2.45 -2.37 8.40
C VAL A 111 -1.24 -3.22 8.78
N ALA A 112 -0.68 -3.04 9.97
CA ALA A 112 0.45 -3.83 10.45
C ALA A 112 0.32 -4.25 11.91
N PHE A 113 0.76 -5.47 12.19
CA PHE A 113 0.82 -6.05 13.53
C PHE A 113 1.83 -7.20 13.55
N SER A 114 2.56 -7.34 14.66
CA SER A 114 3.60 -8.38 14.81
C SER A 114 4.56 -8.40 13.60
N ARG A 115 4.60 -9.50 12.81
CA ARG A 115 5.39 -9.69 11.59
C ARG A 115 4.53 -9.65 10.31
N THR A 116 3.34 -9.07 10.40
CA THR A 116 2.36 -9.05 9.31
C THR A 116 2.07 -7.63 8.85
N ILE A 117 2.10 -7.43 7.53
CA ILE A 117 1.76 -6.18 6.85
C ILE A 117 0.65 -6.50 5.86
N ILE A 118 -0.40 -5.70 5.83
CA ILE A 118 -1.49 -5.78 4.85
C ILE A 118 -1.46 -4.47 4.08
N LEU A 119 -1.22 -4.57 2.78
CA LEU A 119 -1.18 -3.47 1.82
C LEU A 119 -2.50 -3.47 1.07
N ILE A 120 -3.25 -2.38 1.16
CA ILE A 120 -4.59 -2.27 0.59
C ILE A 120 -4.60 -1.15 -0.44
N GLU A 121 -5.17 -1.49 -1.59
CA GLU A 121 -5.42 -0.62 -2.72
C GLU A 121 -6.94 -0.47 -2.89
N ALA A 122 -7.46 0.75 -2.87
CA ALA A 122 -8.88 1.05 -2.90
C ALA A 122 -9.34 1.77 -4.18
N LYS A 123 -10.47 1.34 -4.77
CA LYS A 123 -11.18 2.06 -5.83
C LYS A 123 -12.67 2.06 -5.58
N GLY A 124 -13.28 3.24 -5.56
CA GLY A 124 -14.73 3.41 -5.44
C GLY A 124 -15.46 3.34 -6.79
N VAL A 125 -15.49 4.45 -7.51
CA VAL A 125 -16.32 4.62 -8.72
C VAL A 125 -15.58 4.37 -10.05
N THR A 126 -14.26 4.42 -10.05
CA THR A 126 -13.44 4.17 -11.25
C THR A 126 -12.89 2.74 -11.25
N SER A 127 -12.60 2.19 -12.43
CA SER A 127 -11.94 0.89 -12.55
C SER A 127 -10.43 0.93 -12.29
N TRP A 128 -9.88 -0.19 -11.85
CA TRP A 128 -8.44 -0.44 -11.84
C TRP A 128 -7.89 -0.52 -13.28
N GLY A 129 -6.79 0.18 -13.55
CA GLY A 129 -5.88 -0.16 -14.65
C GLY A 129 -4.86 -1.19 -14.19
N ASN A 130 -4.36 -2.03 -15.11
CA ASN A 130 -3.33 -3.03 -14.75
C ASN A 130 -2.03 -2.37 -14.29
N ASP A 131 -1.70 -1.20 -14.83
CA ASP A 131 -0.38 -0.55 -14.65
C ASP A 131 -0.06 -0.24 -13.18
N GLN A 132 -1.06 0.19 -12.39
CA GLN A 132 -0.85 0.52 -10.98
C GLN A 132 -0.47 -0.71 -10.15
N ILE A 133 -1.14 -1.84 -10.38
CA ILE A 133 -0.87 -3.09 -9.66
C ILE A 133 0.42 -3.73 -10.18
N VAL A 134 0.67 -3.67 -11.49
CA VAL A 134 1.90 -4.18 -12.11
C VAL A 134 3.13 -3.45 -11.56
N SER A 135 3.07 -2.12 -11.42
CA SER A 135 4.18 -1.35 -10.82
C SER A 135 4.48 -1.83 -9.39
N LYS A 136 3.44 -1.92 -8.54
CA LYS A 136 3.59 -2.35 -7.14
C LYS A 136 4.07 -3.79 -7.00
N HIS A 137 3.56 -4.68 -7.85
CA HIS A 137 4.04 -6.06 -7.98
C HIS A 137 5.53 -6.09 -8.32
N GLN A 138 5.95 -5.34 -9.34
CA GLN A 138 7.36 -5.25 -9.72
C GLN A 138 8.24 -4.78 -8.56
N ARG A 139 7.80 -3.76 -7.81
CA ARG A 139 8.55 -3.30 -6.63
C ARG A 139 8.71 -4.39 -5.58
N LEU A 140 7.67 -5.18 -5.28
CA LEU A 140 7.77 -6.29 -4.32
C LEU A 140 8.67 -7.42 -4.84
N CYS A 141 8.69 -7.69 -6.14
CA CYS A 141 9.68 -8.58 -6.74
C CYS A 141 11.10 -8.03 -6.59
N GLU A 142 11.30 -6.73 -6.80
CA GLU A 142 12.60 -6.10 -6.56
C GLU A 142 13.03 -6.19 -5.09
N TRP A 143 12.09 -6.08 -4.15
CA TRP A 143 12.38 -6.35 -2.73
C TRP A 143 12.89 -7.78 -2.52
N ARG A 144 12.23 -8.78 -3.09
CA ARG A 144 12.68 -10.18 -3.06
C ARG A 144 14.12 -10.31 -3.57
N ASP A 145 14.38 -9.72 -4.74
CA ASP A 145 15.57 -10.03 -5.53
C ASP A 145 16.79 -9.18 -5.16
N PHE A 146 16.60 -8.00 -4.58
CA PHE A 146 17.68 -7.04 -4.36
C PHE A 146 17.84 -6.57 -2.90
N SER A 147 16.88 -6.83 -2.00
CA SER A 147 16.97 -6.33 -0.61
C SER A 147 18.19 -6.85 0.15
N HIS A 148 18.68 -8.05 -0.17
CA HIS A 148 19.89 -8.64 0.42
C HIS A 148 21.17 -7.86 0.09
N ARG A 149 21.16 -7.03 -0.96
CA ARG A 149 22.30 -6.17 -1.35
C ARG A 149 22.37 -4.89 -0.51
N VAL A 150 21.33 -4.59 0.26
CA VAL A 150 21.36 -3.50 1.24
C VAL A 150 22.02 -4.03 2.50
N HIS A 151 23.30 -3.71 2.68
CA HIS A 151 24.07 -4.12 3.84
C HIS A 151 23.66 -3.28 5.06
N VAL A 152 23.27 -3.97 6.12
CA VAL A 152 23.00 -3.38 7.44
C VAL A 152 23.72 -4.20 8.48
N ASP A 153 24.41 -3.53 9.41
CA ASP A 153 25.05 -4.18 10.53
C ASP A 153 23.98 -4.59 11.56
N GLY A 154 24.03 -5.82 12.05
CA GLY A 154 23.13 -6.32 13.08
C GLY A 154 22.68 -7.76 12.91
N ILE A 155 21.97 -8.28 13.92
CA ILE A 155 21.34 -9.61 13.87
C ILE A 155 20.08 -9.51 13.02
N GLN A 156 20.12 -10.12 11.83
CA GLN A 156 18.93 -10.27 11.01
C GLN A 156 17.89 -11.10 11.76
N SER A 157 16.65 -10.58 11.85
CA SER A 157 15.53 -11.38 12.35
C SER A 157 15.35 -12.61 11.45
N THR A 158 15.31 -13.79 12.06
CA THR A 158 14.97 -15.04 11.38
C THR A 158 13.47 -15.18 11.15
N ASP A 159 12.65 -14.31 11.75
CA ASP A 159 11.20 -14.40 11.67
C ASP A 159 10.71 -13.80 10.34
N PRO A 160 10.15 -14.63 9.44
CA PRO A 160 9.74 -14.17 8.13
C PRO A 160 8.62 -13.14 8.23
N ILE A 161 8.70 -12.13 7.38
CA ILE A 161 7.63 -11.13 7.22
C ILE A 161 6.58 -11.71 6.30
N ARG A 162 5.31 -11.52 6.68
CA ARG A 162 4.17 -11.86 5.84
C ARG A 162 3.54 -10.59 5.32
N ILE A 163 3.53 -10.44 4.00
CA ILE A 163 2.84 -9.33 3.34
C ILE A 163 1.55 -9.87 2.73
N PHE A 164 0.44 -9.17 2.96
CA PHE A 164 -0.81 -9.45 2.28
C PHE A 164 -1.13 -8.28 1.35
N VAL A 165 -1.53 -8.54 0.11
CA VAL A 165 -2.03 -7.51 -0.81
C VAL A 165 -3.51 -7.71 -1.00
N VAL A 166 -4.29 -6.65 -0.79
CA VAL A 166 -5.75 -6.65 -0.87
C VAL A 166 -6.21 -5.54 -1.80
N LEU A 167 -7.08 -5.87 -2.73
CA LEU A 167 -7.85 -4.89 -3.49
C LEU A 167 -9.19 -4.67 -2.82
N MET A 168 -9.54 -3.41 -2.64
CA MET A 168 -10.78 -2.99 -2.01
C MET A 168 -11.61 -2.19 -3.02
N SER A 169 -12.71 -2.76 -3.48
CA SER A 169 -13.63 -2.08 -4.41
C SER A 169 -15.05 -2.57 -4.21
N PRO A 170 -16.09 -1.87 -4.69
CA PRO A 170 -17.47 -2.32 -4.48
C PRO A 170 -17.78 -3.68 -5.11
N GLY A 171 -17.08 -4.02 -6.20
CA GLY A 171 -17.14 -5.34 -6.83
C GLY A 171 -15.75 -5.86 -7.14
N GLN A 172 -15.62 -7.19 -7.23
CA GLN A 172 -14.35 -7.84 -7.56
C GLN A 172 -13.87 -7.44 -8.96
N PRO A 173 -12.61 -7.00 -9.11
CA PRO A 173 -12.07 -6.66 -10.42
C PRO A 173 -12.05 -7.88 -11.35
N LYS A 174 -12.73 -7.79 -12.50
CA LYS A 174 -12.84 -8.90 -13.47
C LYS A 174 -11.79 -8.87 -14.59
N LYS A 175 -11.12 -7.73 -14.78
CA LYS A 175 -10.21 -7.48 -15.92
C LYS A 175 -8.73 -7.50 -15.54
N LEU A 176 -8.41 -7.79 -14.28
CA LEU A 176 -7.02 -7.86 -13.84
C LEU A 176 -6.37 -9.13 -14.37
N LYS A 177 -5.20 -8.95 -14.98
CA LYS A 177 -4.38 -10.09 -15.38
C LYS A 177 -3.73 -10.71 -14.14
N PRO A 178 -3.66 -12.05 -14.04
CA PRO A 178 -2.88 -12.69 -12.99
C PRO A 178 -1.42 -12.24 -13.03
N LEU A 179 -0.81 -12.07 -11.86
CA LEU A 179 0.60 -11.75 -11.68
C LEU A 179 1.24 -12.82 -10.79
N ASP A 180 2.51 -13.10 -11.01
CA ASP A 180 3.28 -14.06 -10.20
C ASP A 180 3.91 -13.36 -9.00
N TRP A 181 3.21 -13.34 -7.87
CA TRP A 181 3.67 -12.60 -6.70
C TRP A 181 4.75 -13.37 -5.94
N PRO A 182 5.72 -12.66 -5.30
CA PRO A 182 6.68 -13.29 -4.40
C PRO A 182 5.98 -14.14 -3.33
N SER A 183 6.55 -15.29 -2.95
CA SER A 183 5.92 -16.21 -1.99
C SER A 183 5.67 -15.62 -0.59
N PHE A 184 6.44 -14.60 -0.19
CA PHE A 184 6.17 -13.87 1.06
C PHE A 184 4.93 -12.96 0.99
N VAL A 185 4.37 -12.77 -0.21
CA VAL A 185 3.10 -12.09 -0.47
C VAL A 185 1.98 -13.12 -0.54
N ASN A 186 0.98 -13.02 0.35
CA ASN A 186 -0.15 -13.93 0.51
C ASN A 186 0.19 -15.41 0.81
N GLY A 187 1.47 -15.76 0.96
CA GLY A 187 1.95 -17.08 1.39
C GLY A 187 2.08 -18.11 0.27
N ASP A 188 1.14 -18.13 -0.69
CA ASP A 188 1.15 -19.05 -1.84
C ASP A 188 1.39 -18.32 -3.19
N GLY A 189 1.67 -17.01 -3.15
CA GLY A 189 1.82 -16.16 -4.33
C GLY A 189 0.50 -15.83 -5.04
N LYS A 190 -0.66 -16.31 -4.55
CA LYS A 190 -1.97 -15.96 -5.10
C LYS A 190 -2.41 -14.62 -4.51
N ALA A 191 -2.00 -13.56 -5.19
CA ALA A 191 -2.42 -12.21 -4.89
C ALA A 191 -3.06 -11.54 -6.12
N PRO A 192 -3.83 -10.46 -5.91
CA PRO A 192 -4.25 -9.93 -4.61
C PRO A 192 -5.52 -10.60 -4.06
N PHE A 193 -5.73 -10.52 -2.74
CA PHE A 193 -7.03 -10.79 -2.12
C PHE A 193 -8.04 -9.70 -2.48
N TYR A 194 -9.33 -9.97 -2.29
CA TYR A 194 -10.39 -9.00 -2.53
C TYR A 194 -11.22 -8.78 -1.27
N LEU A 195 -11.51 -7.51 -0.97
CA LEU A 195 -12.43 -7.08 0.06
C LEU A 195 -13.42 -6.06 -0.54
N THR A 196 -14.69 -6.12 -0.15
CA THR A 196 -15.67 -5.15 -0.65
C THR A 196 -15.46 -3.79 0.00
N LEU A 197 -15.38 -2.73 -0.83
CA LEU A 197 -15.53 -1.35 -0.37
C LEU A 197 -17.02 -1.00 -0.35
N ASP A 198 -17.62 -0.99 0.84
CA ASP A 198 -19.02 -0.61 0.99
C ASP A 198 -19.20 0.91 0.79
N LEU A 199 -20.03 1.28 -0.18
CA LEU A 199 -20.37 2.65 -0.49
C LEU A 199 -21.85 2.95 -0.18
N SER A 200 -22.55 2.08 0.56
CA SER A 200 -24.00 2.18 0.81
C SER A 200 -24.43 3.48 1.48
N ASP A 201 -23.53 4.16 2.19
CA ASP A 201 -23.76 5.49 2.79
C ASP A 201 -23.28 6.66 1.92
N ALA A 202 -22.61 6.38 0.80
CA ALA A 202 -22.16 7.41 -0.13
C ALA A 202 -23.30 7.89 -1.05
N PRO A 203 -23.22 9.09 -1.67
CA PRO A 203 -24.23 9.58 -2.59
C PRO A 203 -24.54 8.60 -3.74
N GLU A 204 -25.77 8.58 -4.24
CA GLU A 204 -26.15 7.71 -5.37
C GLU A 204 -25.42 8.04 -6.67
N VAL A 205 -25.01 9.29 -6.84
CA VAL A 205 -24.29 9.79 -8.00
C VAL A 205 -23.12 10.63 -7.53
N PHE A 206 -21.94 10.30 -8.06
CA PHE A 206 -20.74 11.12 -7.95
C PHE A 206 -20.58 11.95 -9.22
N ARG A 207 -20.11 13.18 -9.07
CA ARG A 207 -19.84 14.09 -10.18
C ARG A 207 -18.34 14.28 -10.32
N VAL A 208 -17.81 14.03 -11.51
CA VAL A 208 -16.37 14.12 -11.79
C VAL A 208 -16.13 15.09 -12.94
N PRO A 209 -15.22 16.08 -12.79
CA PRO A 209 -14.79 16.89 -13.92
C PRO A 209 -13.91 16.04 -14.85
N VAL A 210 -14.23 16.04 -16.14
CA VAL A 210 -13.49 15.33 -17.19
C VAL A 210 -13.10 16.32 -18.27
N ARG A 211 -11.82 16.32 -18.65
CA ARG A 211 -11.30 17.12 -19.76
C ARG A 211 -11.94 16.68 -21.07
N CYS A 212 -12.34 17.63 -21.91
CA CYS A 212 -12.94 17.31 -23.19
C CYS A 212 -12.58 18.33 -24.27
N ASP A 213 -12.77 17.93 -25.53
CA ASP A 213 -12.66 18.82 -26.69
C ASP A 213 -14.00 19.54 -26.99
N ASP A 214 -14.03 20.28 -28.10
CA ASP A 214 -15.21 20.98 -28.61
C ASP A 214 -16.38 20.05 -28.94
N ASN A 215 -16.08 18.78 -29.26
CA ASN A 215 -17.05 17.74 -29.56
C ASN A 215 -17.51 16.97 -28.31
N ARG A 216 -17.01 17.34 -27.12
CA ARG A 216 -17.27 16.69 -25.81
C ARG A 216 -16.63 15.31 -25.66
N GLU A 217 -15.70 14.96 -26.53
CA GLU A 217 -14.89 13.74 -26.41
C GLU A 217 -13.74 13.95 -25.42
N SER A 218 -13.20 12.87 -24.84
CA SER A 218 -12.13 12.96 -23.85
C SER A 218 -10.85 13.54 -24.47
N ALA A 219 -10.30 14.59 -23.87
CA ALA A 219 -9.10 15.28 -24.36
C ALA A 219 -8.04 15.44 -23.26
N HIS A 220 -6.77 15.62 -23.66
CA HIS A 220 -5.64 15.73 -22.73
C HIS A 220 -5.18 17.17 -22.46
N ASP A 221 -5.31 18.08 -23.43
CA ASP A 221 -4.85 19.49 -23.35
C ASP A 221 -5.46 20.24 -22.15
N GLY A 222 -6.70 19.93 -21.78
CA GLY A 222 -7.40 20.52 -20.65
C GLY A 222 -7.99 21.90 -20.94
N ASP A 223 -8.08 22.28 -22.22
CA ASP A 223 -8.62 23.57 -22.64
C ASP A 223 -10.12 23.69 -22.32
N ARG A 224 -10.84 22.56 -22.27
CA ARG A 224 -12.23 22.48 -21.82
C ARG A 224 -12.45 21.29 -20.89
N TRP A 225 -13.53 21.36 -20.13
CA TRP A 225 -13.96 20.29 -19.24
C TRP A 225 -15.49 20.27 -19.09
N ARG A 226 -16.01 19.12 -18.69
CA ARG A 226 -17.42 18.90 -18.37
C ARG A 226 -17.60 18.10 -17.10
N ILE A 227 -18.79 18.14 -16.53
CA ILE A 227 -19.18 17.27 -15.42
C ILE A 227 -19.76 15.98 -15.99
N ASN A 228 -19.21 14.84 -15.56
CA ASN A 228 -19.78 13.53 -15.81
C ASN A 228 -20.37 12.94 -14.53
N ASP A 229 -21.54 12.33 -14.65
CA ASP A 229 -22.21 11.60 -13.57
C ASP A 229 -21.75 10.13 -13.56
N PHE A 230 -21.30 9.66 -12.40
CA PHE A 230 -20.96 8.26 -12.13
C PHE A 230 -21.91 7.73 -11.07
N LYS A 231 -22.75 6.77 -11.43
CA LYS A 231 -23.63 6.11 -10.46
C LYS A 231 -22.77 5.33 -9.47
N ARG A 232 -23.12 5.44 -8.19
CA ARG A 232 -22.58 4.61 -7.14
C ARG A 232 -22.71 3.13 -7.54
N PRO A 233 -21.61 2.36 -7.51
CA PRO A 233 -21.67 0.92 -7.73
C PRO A 233 -22.62 0.26 -6.72
N ARG A 234 -23.46 -0.66 -7.19
CA ARG A 234 -24.27 -1.48 -6.29
C ARG A 234 -23.37 -2.56 -5.67
N PRO A 235 -23.55 -2.89 -4.38
CA PRO A 235 -22.92 -4.07 -3.81
C PRO A 235 -23.33 -5.29 -4.64
N ASN A 236 -22.36 -6.17 -4.94
CA ASN A 236 -22.63 -7.47 -5.56
C ASN A 236 -23.29 -8.43 -4.58
#